data_AF-A0A7C9CG97-F1
#
_entry.id   AF-A0A7C9CG97-F1
#
_cell.length_a   1.000
_cell.length_b   1.000
_cell.length_c   1.000
_cell.angle_alpha   90.00
_cell.angle_beta   90.00
_cell.angle_gamma   90.00
#
_symmetry.space_group_name_H-M   'P 1'
#
loop_
_entity.id
_entity.type
_entity.pdbx_description
1 polymer ?
#
loop_
_entity_poly.entity_id
_entity_poly.type
_entity_poly.pdbx_seq_one_letter_code
_entity_poly.pdbx_strand_id
1 'polypeptide(L)'
;LFRSPPPGAAPPPPPPLGAGPPPPPAPPGGAAPPPPPPMGGLKGGGPPPPPPMGKAGGGPPPPPGAGGPKSLRAKMTTKLKRSSHMGNLYRLLKGKVEGSSLTGKSSQGRKSGGNSNGGGGGQSMADALAEMTKRSAYFQQIEEDVEKYGATIKKMQATLTSFQTKDMDELRKFHRELESTLEVLTDESQILARFEGFPVKKLEALRMAAALYIKLNGILSELQNWKIESPLGQLLDKVEKYFSKIKGEMEALERTKDEEAKKFQSHNIHFDFNILVKIKEALVDVSSSCMELALKERREAKAGPNDQTGLKAGGQKKVCAKMLWRAFQFAFKVYSFAGGQDERADTLTRELAREIETDPMQD
;
A
#
# COMPACT_ATOMS: atom_id res chain seq x y z
N LEU A 1 -14.68 -20.26 -71.73
CA LEU A 1 -13.34 -20.15 -71.10
C LEU A 1 -13.50 -19.52 -69.73
N PHE A 2 -13.28 -20.27 -68.65
CA PHE A 2 -12.56 -19.88 -67.43
C PHE A 2 -12.58 -21.09 -66.48
N ARG A 3 -11.40 -21.49 -66.00
CA ARG A 3 -11.16 -22.76 -65.29
C ARG A 3 -10.88 -22.45 -63.83
N SER A 4 -11.63 -23.03 -62.91
CA SER A 4 -11.44 -22.83 -61.46
C SER A 4 -10.05 -23.32 -61.02
N PRO A 5 -9.39 -22.63 -60.07
CA PRO A 5 -8.08 -23.03 -59.57
C PRO A 5 -8.18 -24.24 -58.62
N PRO A 6 -7.11 -25.05 -58.50
CA PRO A 6 -7.06 -26.16 -57.54
C PRO A 6 -6.87 -25.64 -56.09
N PRO A 7 -7.29 -26.42 -55.07
CA PRO A 7 -7.05 -26.08 -53.67
C PRO A 7 -5.56 -26.11 -53.33
N GLY A 8 -5.11 -25.14 -52.52
CA GLY A 8 -3.72 -25.00 -52.12
C GLY A 8 -3.23 -26.15 -51.22
N ALA A 9 -1.96 -26.53 -51.39
CA ALA A 9 -1.33 -27.57 -50.60
C ALA A 9 -1.18 -27.17 -49.12
N ALA A 10 -1.35 -28.14 -48.22
CA ALA A 10 -1.09 -27.97 -46.80
C ALA A 10 0.42 -27.81 -46.51
N PRO A 11 0.82 -27.04 -45.50
CA PRO A 11 2.22 -26.92 -45.11
C PRO A 11 2.75 -28.25 -44.52
N PRO A 12 4.05 -28.55 -44.69
CA PRO A 12 4.66 -29.78 -44.17
C PRO A 12 4.74 -29.77 -42.63
N PRO A 13 4.72 -30.95 -41.98
CA PRO A 13 4.86 -31.07 -40.53
C PRO A 13 6.27 -30.66 -40.06
N PRO A 14 6.41 -30.16 -38.82
CA PRO A 14 7.71 -29.84 -38.23
C PRO A 14 8.56 -31.11 -37.98
N PRO A 15 9.89 -31.02 -38.02
CA PRO A 15 10.78 -32.15 -37.74
C PRO A 15 10.71 -32.58 -36.27
N PRO A 16 11.01 -33.85 -35.95
CA PRO A 16 11.04 -34.32 -34.57
C PRO A 16 12.12 -33.61 -33.77
N LEU A 17 11.72 -32.99 -32.65
CA LEU A 17 12.65 -32.44 -31.68
C LEU A 17 13.48 -33.56 -31.05
N GLY A 18 14.80 -33.48 -31.21
CA GLY A 18 15.74 -34.48 -30.71
C GLY A 18 15.71 -34.63 -29.19
N ALA A 19 16.12 -35.80 -28.72
CA ALA A 19 16.22 -36.10 -27.30
C ALA A 19 17.09 -35.06 -26.57
N GLY A 20 16.56 -34.50 -25.49
CA GLY A 20 17.35 -33.69 -24.55
C GLY A 20 18.41 -34.55 -23.84
N PRO A 21 19.50 -33.94 -23.35
CA PRO A 21 20.52 -34.66 -22.59
C PRO A 21 19.93 -35.27 -21.30
N PRO A 22 20.46 -36.41 -20.82
CA PRO A 22 19.98 -37.07 -19.62
C PRO A 22 20.23 -36.22 -18.35
N PRO A 23 19.45 -36.44 -17.27
CA PRO A 23 19.65 -35.76 -16.00
C PRO A 23 21.01 -36.13 -15.37
N PRO A 24 21.60 -35.24 -14.54
CA PRO A 24 22.85 -35.53 -13.85
C PRO A 24 22.70 -36.68 -12.83
N PRO A 25 23.75 -37.47 -12.58
CA PRO A 25 23.70 -38.58 -11.64
C PRO A 25 23.58 -38.11 -10.19
N ALA A 26 22.87 -38.88 -9.37
CA ALA A 26 22.78 -38.66 -7.93
C ALA A 26 24.14 -38.92 -7.24
N PRO A 27 24.47 -38.20 -6.15
CA PRO A 27 25.71 -38.44 -5.39
C PRO A 27 25.70 -39.81 -4.70
N PRO A 28 26.85 -40.52 -4.61
CA PRO A 28 26.96 -41.77 -3.85
C PRO A 28 26.80 -41.53 -2.34
N GLY A 29 26.38 -42.58 -1.62
CA GLY A 29 25.96 -42.48 -0.22
C GLY A 29 27.04 -41.95 0.75
N GLY A 30 26.60 -41.08 1.66
CA GLY A 30 27.32 -40.67 2.87
C GLY A 30 26.55 -41.12 4.11
N ALA A 31 27.28 -41.48 5.17
CA ALA A 31 26.72 -42.08 6.39
C ALA A 31 25.75 -41.17 7.17
N ALA A 32 24.94 -41.80 8.02
CA ALA A 32 24.03 -41.12 8.95
C ALA A 32 24.76 -40.13 9.88
N PRO A 33 24.10 -39.04 10.33
CA PRO A 33 24.70 -38.10 11.27
C PRO A 33 24.96 -38.76 12.64
N PRO A 34 26.07 -38.44 13.32
CA PRO A 34 26.35 -38.95 14.65
C PRO A 34 25.39 -38.36 15.71
N PRO A 35 25.13 -39.08 16.82
CA PRO A 35 24.28 -38.59 17.91
C PRO A 35 24.93 -37.44 18.70
N PRO A 36 24.14 -36.61 19.39
CA PRO A 36 24.67 -35.51 20.21
C PRO A 36 25.43 -36.03 21.46
N PRO A 37 26.48 -35.32 21.92
CA PRO A 37 27.24 -35.70 23.10
C PRO A 37 26.46 -35.45 24.41
N PRO A 38 26.73 -36.23 25.47
CA PRO A 38 26.01 -36.13 26.75
C PRO A 38 26.43 -34.93 27.61
N MET A 39 25.55 -34.56 28.54
CA MET A 39 25.72 -33.42 29.45
C MET A 39 26.50 -33.81 30.72
N GLY A 40 27.41 -32.92 31.17
CA GLY A 40 28.11 -32.99 32.47
C GLY A 40 29.63 -33.18 32.35
N GLY A 41 30.49 -32.48 33.11
CA GLY A 41 30.23 -31.37 34.02
C GLY A 41 31.48 -30.93 34.81
N LEU A 42 31.37 -29.77 35.48
CA LEU A 42 32.20 -29.26 36.59
C LEU A 42 33.61 -28.66 36.32
N LYS A 43 33.88 -27.58 37.08
CA LYS A 43 35.13 -26.80 37.27
C LYS A 43 35.60 -25.98 36.04
N GLY A 44 35.75 -24.65 36.10
CA GLY A 44 35.44 -23.66 37.15
C GLY A 44 36.39 -22.45 37.07
N GLY A 45 35.86 -21.21 37.20
CA GLY A 45 36.70 -20.01 37.35
C GLY A 45 36.10 -18.67 36.88
N GLY A 46 35.80 -17.79 37.84
CA GLY A 46 36.04 -16.32 37.74
C GLY A 46 35.04 -15.41 36.98
N PRO A 47 34.42 -14.42 37.66
CA PRO A 47 33.78 -13.24 37.03
C PRO A 47 34.83 -12.12 36.69
N PRO A 48 34.45 -11.04 35.97
CA PRO A 48 35.41 -10.22 35.20
C PRO A 48 36.00 -9.00 35.94
N PRO A 49 37.12 -8.41 35.45
CA PRO A 49 37.68 -7.16 35.95
C PRO A 49 37.04 -5.89 35.33
N PRO A 50 36.80 -4.83 36.13
CA PRO A 50 36.35 -3.50 35.68
C PRO A 50 37.53 -2.56 35.24
N PRO A 51 37.29 -1.32 34.74
CA PRO A 51 38.17 -0.67 33.76
C PRO A 51 39.18 0.35 34.33
N PRO A 52 40.19 0.78 33.55
CA PRO A 52 41.02 1.95 33.84
C PRO A 52 40.40 3.26 33.31
N MET A 53 40.32 4.27 34.18
CA MET A 53 39.88 5.63 33.85
C MET A 53 41.09 6.49 33.44
N GLY A 54 41.04 7.11 32.26
CA GLY A 54 42.08 8.02 31.73
C GLY A 54 41.58 9.47 31.62
N LYS A 55 42.38 10.44 32.07
CA LYS A 55 41.96 11.84 32.29
C LYS A 55 42.25 12.81 31.12
N ALA A 56 41.45 13.88 31.11
CA ALA A 56 41.76 15.28 30.76
C ALA A 56 41.82 15.71 29.27
N GLY A 57 41.26 16.90 29.01
CA GLY A 57 41.82 17.81 28.01
C GLY A 57 40.85 18.65 27.16
N GLY A 58 40.27 19.71 27.73
CA GLY A 58 40.08 21.02 27.07
C GLY A 58 39.19 21.18 25.82
N GLY A 59 38.36 22.22 25.87
CA GLY A 59 38.04 23.06 24.70
C GLY A 59 38.10 24.54 25.13
N PRO A 60 37.85 25.52 24.24
CA PRO A 60 37.79 25.48 22.77
C PRO A 60 38.84 26.43 22.12
N PRO A 61 38.90 26.49 20.77
CA PRO A 61 39.12 27.78 20.11
C PRO A 61 38.18 28.05 18.90
N PRO A 62 37.74 29.31 18.68
CA PRO A 62 37.23 29.83 17.39
C PRO A 62 38.41 30.39 16.55
N PRO A 63 38.25 31.04 15.36
CA PRO A 63 37.09 31.26 14.46
C PRO A 63 37.35 30.49 13.12
N PRO A 64 36.99 30.90 11.86
CA PRO A 64 36.14 31.97 11.31
C PRO A 64 34.97 31.42 10.43
N GLY A 65 34.69 32.00 9.23
CA GLY A 65 33.48 31.69 8.43
C GLY A 65 33.65 31.64 6.90
N ALA A 66 32.48 31.63 6.22
CA ALA A 66 32.21 31.57 4.78
C ALA A 66 32.36 30.21 4.05
N GLY A 67 31.34 29.85 3.22
CA GLY A 67 31.64 29.15 1.95
C GLY A 67 30.98 27.82 1.57
N GLY A 68 29.95 27.31 2.26
CA GLY A 68 29.19 26.12 1.82
C GLY A 68 29.90 24.75 2.02
N PRO A 69 29.20 23.63 1.73
CA PRO A 69 29.60 22.87 0.55
C PRO A 69 28.43 22.28 -0.27
N LYS A 70 28.76 21.89 -1.50
CA LYS A 70 27.84 21.39 -2.53
C LYS A 70 27.36 19.97 -2.19
N SER A 71 26.04 19.75 -2.12
CA SER A 71 25.48 18.40 -2.00
C SER A 71 25.76 17.58 -3.27
N LEU A 72 26.59 16.55 -3.13
CA LEU A 72 26.82 15.52 -4.15
C LEU A 72 25.62 14.57 -4.19
N ARG A 73 24.50 14.99 -4.80
CA ARG A 73 23.39 14.07 -5.08
C ARG A 73 23.69 13.24 -6.33
N ALA A 74 23.72 11.92 -6.17
CA ALA A 74 23.95 10.97 -7.25
C ALA A 74 23.00 11.20 -8.44
N LYS A 75 23.56 11.18 -9.66
CA LYS A 75 22.78 11.23 -10.91
C LYS A 75 22.13 9.86 -11.17
N MET A 76 20.85 9.73 -10.84
CA MET A 76 20.00 8.80 -11.58
C MET A 76 19.92 9.27 -13.04
N THR A 77 20.15 8.36 -13.98
CA THR A 77 20.16 8.60 -15.43
C THR A 77 18.74 8.69 -16.01
N THR A 78 17.92 9.58 -15.45
CA THR A 78 16.60 9.89 -16.05
C THR A 78 16.80 10.75 -17.30
N LYS A 79 15.92 10.59 -18.31
CA LYS A 79 15.94 11.42 -19.54
C LYS A 79 15.52 12.88 -19.30
N LEU A 80 15.11 13.24 -18.09
CA LEU A 80 14.61 14.56 -17.73
C LEU A 80 15.72 15.42 -17.12
N LYS A 81 16.10 16.50 -17.81
CA LYS A 81 17.02 17.53 -17.30
C LYS A 81 16.22 18.70 -16.72
N ARG A 82 16.60 19.18 -15.53
CA ARG A 82 16.03 20.40 -14.94
C ARG A 82 16.44 21.61 -15.81
N SER A 83 15.47 22.25 -16.49
CA SER A 83 15.75 23.46 -17.28
C SER A 83 16.21 24.60 -16.38
N SER A 84 17.34 25.22 -16.73
CA SER A 84 17.89 26.38 -16.04
C SER A 84 17.15 27.69 -16.35
N HIS A 85 16.48 27.79 -17.51
CA HIS A 85 15.81 29.02 -17.94
C HIS A 85 14.29 29.03 -17.66
N MET A 86 13.64 27.87 -17.52
CA MET A 86 12.17 27.77 -17.45
C MET A 86 11.58 28.57 -16.27
N GLY A 87 12.24 28.55 -15.10
CA GLY A 87 11.79 29.34 -13.94
C GLY A 87 11.90 30.86 -14.14
N ASN A 88 12.91 31.31 -14.90
CA ASN A 88 13.06 32.72 -15.26
C ASN A 88 12.02 33.13 -16.31
N LEU A 89 11.74 32.26 -17.30
CA LEU A 89 10.70 32.49 -18.29
C LEU A 89 9.31 32.56 -17.64
N TYR A 90 8.98 31.66 -16.71
CA TYR A 90 7.72 31.71 -15.96
C TYR A 90 7.57 33.05 -15.22
N ARG A 91 8.61 33.52 -14.53
CA ARG A 91 8.59 34.82 -13.82
C ARG A 91 8.41 36.01 -14.78
N LEU A 92 9.08 35.98 -15.93
CA LEU A 92 9.00 37.03 -16.96
C LEU A 92 7.61 37.08 -17.63
N LEU A 93 7.04 35.92 -17.94
CA LEU A 93 5.69 35.82 -18.50
C LEU A 93 4.62 36.21 -17.47
N LYS A 94 4.76 35.75 -16.21
CA LYS A 94 3.88 36.15 -15.10
C LYS A 94 3.85 37.67 -14.93
N GLY A 95 5.03 38.33 -14.91
CA GLY A 95 5.11 39.79 -14.85
C GLY A 95 4.47 40.52 -16.05
N LYS A 96 4.52 39.95 -17.26
CA LYS A 96 3.85 40.52 -18.44
C LYS A 96 2.33 40.30 -18.44
N VAL A 97 1.85 39.17 -17.90
CA VAL A 97 0.43 38.83 -17.84
C VAL A 97 -0.28 39.53 -16.68
N GLU A 98 0.40 39.73 -15.55
CA GLU A 98 -0.21 40.26 -14.32
C GLU A 98 0.01 41.76 -14.10
N GLY A 99 0.83 42.45 -14.91
CA GLY A 99 1.05 43.88 -14.69
C GLY A 99 1.88 44.61 -15.75
N SER A 100 1.23 45.09 -16.82
CA SER A 100 1.75 46.22 -17.60
C SER A 100 0.65 47.20 -18.02
N SER A 101 0.33 48.08 -17.09
CA SER A 101 -0.25 49.40 -17.29
C SER A 101 0.54 50.27 -16.29
N LEU A 102 1.21 51.37 -16.65
CA LEU A 102 0.77 52.45 -17.53
C LEU A 102 1.90 52.90 -18.48
N THR A 103 1.55 53.27 -19.71
CA THR A 103 2.36 54.18 -20.54
C THR A 103 1.80 55.59 -20.42
N GLY A 104 2.64 56.56 -20.05
CA GLY A 104 2.23 57.95 -19.84
C GLY A 104 3.38 58.91 -20.11
N LYS A 105 3.44 59.44 -21.33
CA LYS A 105 4.32 60.56 -21.68
C LYS A 105 3.76 61.86 -21.10
N SER A 106 4.56 62.64 -20.37
CA SER A 106 4.55 64.09 -20.55
C SER A 106 5.82 64.79 -20.05
N SER A 107 6.01 65.98 -20.61
CA SER A 107 7.15 66.89 -20.55
C SER A 107 7.38 67.62 -19.22
N GLN A 108 8.67 67.88 -18.90
CA GLN A 108 9.23 69.21 -18.61
C GLN A 108 8.75 70.01 -17.36
N GLY A 109 9.68 70.35 -16.46
CA GLY A 109 9.54 71.59 -15.64
C GLY A 109 10.00 71.56 -14.17
N ARG A 110 11.21 72.08 -13.92
CA ARG A 110 11.70 72.86 -12.76
C ARG A 110 11.00 72.81 -11.37
N LYS A 111 11.85 72.55 -10.34
CA LYS A 111 11.99 73.23 -9.03
C LYS A 111 10.76 73.88 -8.35
N SER A 112 10.35 73.33 -7.21
CA SER A 112 10.20 73.98 -5.86
C SER A 112 9.78 72.84 -4.90
N GLY A 113 10.23 72.69 -3.65
CA GLY A 113 10.30 73.69 -2.58
C GLY A 113 9.03 73.59 -1.74
N GLY A 114 9.05 72.81 -0.66
CA GLY A 114 7.87 72.56 0.19
C GLY A 114 8.15 71.57 1.32
N ASN A 115 8.36 72.09 2.54
CA ASN A 115 8.62 71.30 3.74
C ASN A 115 7.30 70.98 4.47
N SER A 116 6.95 69.71 4.63
CA SER A 116 5.89 69.30 5.56
C SER A 116 6.24 67.98 6.25
N ASN A 117 6.21 68.02 7.59
CA ASN A 117 6.53 66.96 8.51
C ASN A 117 5.53 65.77 8.40
N GLY A 118 5.98 64.53 8.55
CA GLY A 118 5.11 63.36 8.52
C GLY A 118 5.84 62.02 8.37
N GLY A 119 6.21 61.38 9.49
CA GLY A 119 6.78 60.03 9.49
C GLY A 119 5.73 58.93 9.31
N GLY A 120 6.17 57.71 9.00
CA GLY A 120 5.32 56.51 9.10
C GLY A 120 4.77 55.89 7.80
N GLY A 121 5.42 56.07 6.65
CA GLY A 121 4.90 55.61 5.35
C GLY A 121 4.97 54.09 5.05
N GLY A 122 5.47 53.25 5.95
CA GLY A 122 5.68 51.81 5.70
C GLY A 122 4.61 50.87 6.27
N GLN A 123 4.05 51.20 7.43
CA GLN A 123 3.09 50.32 8.13
C GLN A 123 1.68 50.39 7.54
N SER A 124 1.25 51.55 7.04
CA SER A 124 -0.12 51.77 6.55
C SER A 124 -0.58 50.78 5.48
N MET A 125 0.28 50.37 4.53
CA MET A 125 -0.11 49.38 3.51
C MET A 125 -0.20 47.95 4.08
N ALA A 126 0.66 47.60 5.03
CA ALA A 126 0.63 46.30 5.69
C ALA A 126 -0.60 46.18 6.61
N ASP A 127 -0.90 47.23 7.38
CA ASP A 127 -2.07 47.30 8.25
C ASP A 127 -3.37 47.33 7.43
N ALA A 128 -3.42 48.07 6.31
CA ALA A 128 -4.57 48.05 5.40
C ALA A 128 -4.78 46.67 4.75
N LEU A 129 -3.70 45.97 4.37
CA LEU A 129 -3.80 44.60 3.86
C LEU A 129 -4.24 43.60 4.95
N ALA A 130 -3.76 43.77 6.20
CA ALA A 130 -4.21 42.99 7.34
C ALA A 130 -5.70 43.24 7.65
N GLU A 131 -6.14 44.50 7.61
CA GLU A 131 -7.55 44.89 7.81
C GLU A 131 -8.44 44.34 6.67
N MET A 132 -8.01 44.41 5.42
CA MET A 132 -8.76 43.86 4.28
C MET A 132 -8.81 42.33 4.31
N THR A 133 -7.74 41.68 4.78
CA THR A 133 -7.70 40.23 5.00
C THR A 133 -8.64 39.81 6.12
N LYS A 134 -8.62 40.53 7.26
CA LYS A 134 -9.52 40.30 8.41
C LYS A 134 -10.99 40.61 8.09
N ARG A 135 -11.27 41.49 7.12
CA ARG A 135 -12.61 41.76 6.58
C ARG A 135 -13.05 40.80 5.48
N SER A 136 -12.21 39.87 5.04
CA SER A 136 -12.64 38.87 4.06
C SER A 136 -13.62 37.90 4.70
N ALA A 137 -14.68 37.53 3.97
CA ALA A 137 -15.70 36.59 4.45
C ALA A 137 -15.11 35.24 4.88
N TYR A 138 -14.00 34.80 4.26
CA TYR A 138 -13.28 33.59 4.64
C TYR A 138 -12.69 33.65 6.06
N PHE A 139 -12.02 34.76 6.42
CA PHE A 139 -11.49 34.90 7.78
C PHE A 139 -12.60 35.09 8.81
N GLN A 140 -13.70 35.78 8.46
CA GLN A 140 -14.89 35.89 9.31
C GLN A 140 -15.51 34.51 9.56
N GLN A 141 -15.70 33.69 8.53
CA GLN A 141 -16.22 32.32 8.66
C GLN A 141 -15.35 31.44 9.56
N ILE A 142 -14.02 31.61 9.53
CA ILE A 142 -13.10 30.88 10.43
C ILE A 142 -13.28 31.33 11.89
N GLU A 143 -13.38 32.63 12.18
CA GLU A 143 -13.64 33.08 13.56
C GLU A 143 -15.04 32.62 14.04
N GLU A 144 -16.06 32.68 13.18
CA GLU A 144 -17.41 32.17 13.47
C GLU A 144 -17.41 30.67 13.78
N ASP A 145 -16.70 29.86 12.99
CA ASP A 145 -16.57 28.41 13.24
C ASP A 145 -15.77 28.12 14.53
N VAL A 146 -14.74 28.93 14.84
CA VAL A 146 -13.97 28.83 16.10
C VAL A 146 -14.85 29.14 17.31
N GLU A 147 -15.70 30.15 17.24
CA GLU A 147 -16.66 30.47 18.32
C GLU A 147 -17.76 29.39 18.43
N LYS A 148 -18.39 29.04 17.31
CA LYS A 148 -19.52 28.10 17.23
C LYS A 148 -19.15 26.68 17.65
N TYR A 149 -18.03 26.16 17.17
CA TYR A 149 -17.60 24.78 17.43
C TYR A 149 -16.54 24.67 18.53
N GLY A 150 -16.06 25.78 19.10
CA GLY A 150 -14.92 25.78 20.02
C GLY A 150 -15.12 24.97 21.30
N ALA A 151 -16.35 24.86 21.81
CA ALA A 151 -16.65 23.96 22.94
C ALA A 151 -16.49 22.48 22.54
N THR A 152 -16.98 22.11 21.36
CA THR A 152 -16.87 20.76 20.79
C THR A 152 -15.42 20.42 20.47
N ILE A 153 -14.66 21.35 19.87
CA ILE A 153 -13.24 21.16 19.53
C ILE A 153 -12.40 21.01 20.80
N LYS A 154 -12.65 21.78 21.87
CA LYS A 154 -11.96 21.60 23.16
C LYS A 154 -12.29 20.26 23.82
N LYS A 155 -13.55 19.81 23.77
CA LYS A 155 -13.94 18.47 24.23
C LYS A 155 -13.21 17.38 23.43
N MET A 156 -13.19 17.52 22.10
CA MET A 156 -12.50 16.63 21.18
C MET A 156 -10.99 16.62 21.40
N GLN A 157 -10.37 17.76 21.68
CA GLN A 157 -8.95 17.86 22.03
C GLN A 157 -8.63 17.04 23.28
N ALA A 158 -9.49 17.12 24.31
CA ALA A 158 -9.34 16.35 25.53
C ALA A 158 -9.51 14.84 25.27
N THR A 159 -10.59 14.43 24.59
CA THR A 159 -10.82 13.00 24.28
C THR A 159 -9.73 12.43 23.39
N LEU A 160 -9.32 13.12 22.33
CA LEU A 160 -8.22 12.72 21.46
C LEU A 160 -6.89 12.64 22.22
N THR A 161 -6.60 13.57 23.12
CA THR A 161 -5.37 13.53 23.95
C THR A 161 -5.38 12.30 24.87
N SER A 162 -6.49 12.02 25.55
CA SER A 162 -6.61 10.87 26.45
C SER A 162 -6.80 9.52 25.74
N PHE A 163 -7.24 9.50 24.47
CA PHE A 163 -7.59 8.28 23.75
C PHE A 163 -6.42 7.29 23.67
N GLN A 164 -6.65 6.06 24.10
CA GLN A 164 -5.74 4.93 23.93
C GLN A 164 -6.59 3.72 23.60
N THR A 165 -6.16 2.90 22.65
CA THR A 165 -6.94 1.72 22.29
C THR A 165 -6.06 0.54 21.89
N LYS A 166 -6.65 -0.64 22.08
CA LYS A 166 -6.21 -1.94 21.57
C LYS A 166 -7.31 -2.63 20.77
N ASP A 167 -8.49 -2.01 20.67
CA ASP A 167 -9.64 -2.53 19.95
C ASP A 167 -9.84 -1.74 18.65
N MET A 168 -9.81 -2.46 17.54
CA MET A 168 -9.95 -1.87 16.21
C MET A 168 -11.39 -1.40 15.95
N ASP A 169 -12.39 -1.97 16.62
CA ASP A 169 -13.77 -1.49 16.56
C ASP A 169 -13.94 -0.17 17.32
N GLU A 170 -13.27 -0.01 18.47
CA GLU A 170 -13.18 1.26 19.20
C GLU A 170 -12.46 2.32 18.36
N LEU A 171 -11.29 2.02 17.80
CA LEU A 171 -10.55 2.91 16.89
C LEU A 171 -11.46 3.41 15.74
N ARG A 172 -12.19 2.49 15.10
CA ARG A 172 -13.07 2.80 13.97
C ARG A 172 -14.31 3.60 14.36
N LYS A 173 -14.85 3.40 15.57
CA LYS A 173 -15.95 4.21 16.12
C LYS A 173 -15.47 5.62 16.45
N PHE A 174 -14.38 5.73 17.20
CA PHE A 174 -13.83 7.01 17.63
C PHE A 174 -13.35 7.86 16.44
N HIS A 175 -12.69 7.25 15.44
CA HIS A 175 -12.38 7.93 14.17
C HIS A 175 -13.62 8.52 13.50
N ARG A 176 -14.74 7.78 13.44
CA ARG A 176 -15.98 8.31 12.83
C ARG A 176 -16.60 9.46 13.61
N GLU A 177 -16.54 9.44 14.94
CA GLU A 177 -16.99 10.56 15.79
C GLU A 177 -16.11 11.80 15.59
N LEU A 178 -14.79 11.62 15.49
CA LEU A 178 -13.83 12.69 15.20
C LEU A 178 -14.07 13.30 13.81
N GLU A 179 -14.08 12.49 12.75
CA GLU A 179 -14.27 13.04 11.39
C GLU A 179 -15.64 13.71 11.24
N SER A 180 -16.72 13.17 11.82
CA SER A 180 -18.04 13.84 11.83
C SER A 180 -18.04 15.18 12.57
N THR A 181 -17.08 15.41 13.49
CA THR A 181 -16.89 16.69 14.20
C THR A 181 -16.03 17.66 13.39
N LEU A 182 -15.15 17.16 12.52
CA LEU A 182 -14.24 17.95 11.69
C LEU A 182 -14.85 18.30 10.33
N GLU A 183 -15.73 17.46 9.77
CA GLU A 183 -16.41 17.65 8.48
C GLU A 183 -17.31 18.90 8.44
N VAL A 184 -17.77 19.39 9.59
CA VAL A 184 -18.61 20.60 9.71
C VAL A 184 -17.82 21.92 9.75
N LEU A 185 -16.48 21.86 9.67
CA LEU A 185 -15.57 23.00 9.75
C LEU A 185 -15.21 23.51 8.34
N THR A 186 -15.26 24.82 8.12
CA THR A 186 -14.95 25.43 6.81
C THR A 186 -13.48 25.23 6.39
N ASP A 187 -12.56 25.31 7.34
CA ASP A 187 -11.12 25.06 7.15
C ASP A 187 -10.55 24.41 8.42
N GLU A 188 -10.52 23.08 8.44
CA GLU A 188 -10.03 22.29 9.56
C GLU A 188 -8.65 22.77 10.05
N SER A 189 -7.70 22.96 9.12
CA SER A 189 -6.32 23.30 9.46
C SER A 189 -6.24 24.65 10.17
N GLN A 190 -6.95 25.66 9.66
CA GLN A 190 -6.91 27.01 10.21
C GLN A 190 -7.70 27.14 11.51
N ILE A 191 -8.81 26.40 11.64
CA ILE A 191 -9.64 26.37 12.85
C ILE A 191 -8.89 25.65 13.97
N LEU A 192 -8.37 24.42 13.73
CA LEU A 192 -7.60 23.67 14.72
C LEU A 192 -6.32 24.40 15.18
N ALA A 193 -5.69 25.19 14.28
CA ALA A 193 -4.53 26.01 14.64
C ALA A 193 -4.82 27.11 15.68
N ARG A 194 -6.09 27.47 15.93
CA ARG A 194 -6.48 28.41 17.01
C ARG A 194 -6.56 27.75 18.39
N PHE A 195 -6.52 26.41 18.48
CA PHE A 195 -6.60 25.68 19.74
C PHE A 195 -5.20 25.27 20.18
N GLU A 196 -4.64 26.02 21.14
CA GLU A 196 -3.31 25.74 21.67
C GLU A 196 -3.19 24.31 22.20
N GLY A 197 -2.09 23.64 21.84
CA GLY A 197 -1.84 22.25 22.22
C GLY A 197 -2.74 21.22 21.55
N PHE A 198 -3.46 21.54 20.46
CA PHE A 198 -4.22 20.53 19.73
C PHE A 198 -3.30 19.42 19.20
N PRO A 199 -3.58 18.13 19.45
CA PRO A 199 -2.64 17.04 19.19
C PRO A 199 -2.67 16.57 17.72
N VAL A 200 -2.39 17.48 16.77
CA VAL A 200 -2.45 17.25 15.31
C VAL A 200 -1.72 15.97 14.88
N LYS A 201 -0.51 15.72 15.39
CA LYS A 201 0.26 14.50 15.07
C LYS A 201 -0.48 13.21 15.46
N LYS A 202 -1.25 13.24 16.56
CA LYS A 202 -2.05 12.11 17.03
C LYS A 202 -3.32 11.94 16.20
N LEU A 203 -3.97 13.04 15.77
CA LEU A 203 -5.08 13.00 14.82
C LEU A 203 -4.64 12.32 13.52
N GLU A 204 -3.50 12.75 12.95
CA GLU A 204 -2.95 12.17 11.73
C GLU A 204 -2.55 10.69 11.89
N ALA A 205 -1.93 10.32 13.02
CA ALA A 205 -1.64 8.92 13.33
C ALA A 205 -2.92 8.07 13.44
N LEU A 206 -3.98 8.61 14.05
CA LEU A 206 -5.28 7.97 14.18
C LEU A 206 -5.98 7.81 12.83
N ARG A 207 -5.97 8.83 11.97
CA ARG A 207 -6.48 8.78 10.59
C ARG A 207 -5.79 7.70 9.78
N MET A 208 -4.45 7.65 9.82
CA MET A 208 -3.67 6.63 9.14
C MET A 208 -3.97 5.21 9.66
N ALA A 209 -4.07 5.02 10.98
CA ALA A 209 -4.41 3.74 11.58
C ALA A 209 -5.84 3.29 11.21
N ALA A 210 -6.83 4.19 11.32
CA ALA A 210 -8.21 3.89 10.95
C ALA A 210 -8.37 3.59 9.46
N ALA A 211 -7.75 4.37 8.57
CA ALA A 211 -7.78 4.13 7.13
C ALA A 211 -7.15 2.77 6.75
N LEU A 212 -6.02 2.42 7.37
CA LEU A 212 -5.37 1.12 7.19
C LEU A 212 -6.30 -0.03 7.63
N TYR A 213 -6.91 0.09 8.81
CA TYR A 213 -7.83 -0.92 9.33
C TYR A 213 -9.09 -1.06 8.48
N ILE A 214 -9.73 0.06 8.09
CA ILE A 214 -10.90 0.07 7.21
C ILE A 214 -10.58 -0.63 5.88
N LYS A 215 -9.40 -0.37 5.31
CA LYS A 215 -8.94 -1.01 4.08
C LYS A 215 -8.78 -2.54 4.25
N LEU A 216 -8.07 -2.98 5.29
CA LEU A 216 -7.84 -4.41 5.55
C LEU A 216 -9.13 -5.15 5.91
N ASN A 217 -10.00 -4.52 6.71
CA ASN A 217 -11.32 -5.07 7.03
C ASN A 217 -12.22 -5.14 5.80
N GLY A 218 -12.12 -4.18 4.87
CA GLY A 218 -12.80 -4.23 3.58
C GLY A 218 -12.38 -5.45 2.76
N ILE A 219 -11.06 -5.70 2.65
CA ILE A 219 -10.52 -6.90 1.99
C ILE A 219 -11.03 -8.19 2.66
N LEU A 220 -10.95 -8.28 4.00
CA LEU A 220 -11.45 -9.44 4.74
C LEU A 220 -12.96 -9.66 4.49
N SER A 221 -13.75 -8.58 4.50
CA SER A 221 -15.19 -8.65 4.25
C SER A 221 -15.53 -9.07 2.82
N GLU A 222 -14.79 -8.61 1.83
CA GLU A 222 -14.98 -8.98 0.42
C GLU A 222 -14.64 -10.46 0.17
N LEU A 223 -13.63 -11.00 0.87
CA LEU A 223 -13.28 -12.43 0.85
C LEU A 223 -14.33 -13.30 1.55
N GLN A 224 -14.77 -12.91 2.76
CA GLN A 224 -15.76 -13.67 3.52
C GLN A 224 -17.15 -13.71 2.85
N ASN A 225 -17.50 -12.67 2.09
CA ASN A 225 -18.75 -12.61 1.33
C ASN A 225 -18.57 -13.00 -0.15
N TRP A 226 -17.45 -13.65 -0.50
CA TRP A 226 -17.15 -13.99 -1.88
C TRP A 226 -18.12 -15.05 -2.44
N LYS A 227 -18.78 -14.73 -3.55
CA LYS A 227 -19.76 -15.63 -4.17
C LYS A 227 -19.06 -16.71 -5.01
N ILE A 228 -19.24 -17.96 -4.59
CA ILE A 228 -18.70 -19.15 -5.25
C ILE A 228 -19.83 -19.74 -6.12
N GLU A 229 -19.85 -19.33 -7.39
CA GLU A 229 -20.91 -19.68 -8.35
C GLU A 229 -20.29 -20.17 -9.67
N SER A 230 -20.94 -21.16 -10.32
CA SER A 230 -20.59 -21.62 -11.66
C SER A 230 -20.84 -20.53 -12.72
N PRO A 231 -20.09 -20.50 -13.85
CA PRO A 231 -19.07 -21.47 -14.25
C PRO A 231 -17.70 -21.20 -13.62
N LEU A 232 -17.08 -22.25 -13.07
CA LEU A 232 -15.81 -22.16 -12.33
C LEU A 232 -14.68 -21.42 -13.08
N GLY A 233 -14.59 -21.53 -14.40
CA GLY A 233 -13.56 -20.83 -15.18
C GLY A 233 -13.57 -19.31 -15.00
N GLN A 234 -14.77 -18.70 -15.02
CA GLN A 234 -14.91 -17.25 -14.81
C GLN A 234 -14.71 -16.87 -13.34
N LEU A 235 -15.06 -17.76 -12.41
CA LEU A 235 -14.81 -17.57 -10.98
C LEU A 235 -13.30 -17.53 -10.70
N LEU A 236 -12.55 -18.53 -11.18
CA LEU A 236 -11.09 -18.60 -11.01
C LEU A 236 -10.40 -17.37 -11.61
N ASP A 237 -10.77 -16.91 -12.81
CA ASP A 237 -10.16 -15.71 -13.41
C ASP A 237 -10.39 -14.43 -12.57
N LYS A 238 -11.57 -14.30 -11.93
CA LYS A 238 -11.86 -13.19 -11.00
C LYS A 238 -11.05 -13.33 -9.70
N VAL A 239 -11.05 -14.52 -9.10
CA VAL A 239 -10.36 -14.80 -7.83
C VAL A 239 -8.85 -14.66 -7.98
N GLU A 240 -8.24 -15.23 -9.04
CA GLU A 240 -6.79 -15.13 -9.28
C GLU A 240 -6.34 -13.67 -9.46
N LYS A 241 -7.14 -12.85 -10.15
CA LYS A 241 -6.88 -11.41 -10.32
C LYS A 241 -6.98 -10.66 -8.99
N TYR A 242 -7.99 -10.96 -8.18
CA TYR A 242 -8.20 -10.33 -6.88
C TYR A 242 -7.12 -10.73 -5.86
N PHE A 243 -6.78 -12.02 -5.78
CA PHE A 243 -5.66 -12.55 -5.02
C PHE A 243 -4.33 -11.88 -5.42
N SER A 244 -4.05 -11.74 -6.72
CA SER A 244 -2.81 -11.10 -7.19
C SER A 244 -2.69 -9.63 -6.74
N LYS A 245 -3.82 -8.91 -6.68
CA LYS A 245 -3.88 -7.55 -6.13
C LYS A 245 -3.62 -7.56 -4.61
N ILE A 246 -4.40 -8.34 -3.84
CA ILE A 246 -4.25 -8.40 -2.37
C ILE A 246 -2.84 -8.83 -1.98
N LYS A 247 -2.29 -9.86 -2.62
CA LYS A 247 -0.95 -10.38 -2.34
C LYS A 247 0.09 -9.26 -2.40
N GLY A 248 0.09 -8.43 -3.44
CA GLY A 248 1.01 -7.30 -3.57
C GLY A 248 0.82 -6.25 -2.46
N GLU A 249 -0.43 -5.93 -2.11
CA GLU A 249 -0.75 -4.96 -1.05
C GLU A 249 -0.36 -5.48 0.35
N MET A 250 -0.60 -6.77 0.63
CA MET A 250 -0.24 -7.41 1.90
C MET A 250 1.26 -7.61 2.03
N GLU A 251 1.96 -8.05 0.98
CA GLU A 251 3.42 -8.17 1.02
C GLU A 251 4.10 -6.80 1.19
N ALA A 252 3.55 -5.72 0.64
CA ALA A 252 4.07 -4.38 0.86
C ALA A 252 3.93 -3.99 2.34
N LEU A 253 2.73 -4.20 2.91
CA LEU A 253 2.42 -3.90 4.30
C LEU A 253 3.20 -4.78 5.31
N GLU A 254 3.40 -6.06 5.01
CA GLU A 254 4.18 -6.99 5.86
C GLU A 254 5.65 -6.52 6.02
N ARG A 255 6.18 -5.74 5.04
CA ARG A 255 7.52 -5.12 5.11
C ARG A 255 7.55 -3.82 5.92
N THR A 256 6.44 -3.09 6.04
CA THR A 256 6.36 -1.80 6.76
C THR A 256 5.68 -1.89 8.13
N LYS A 257 5.03 -3.02 8.46
CA LYS A 257 4.23 -3.21 9.68
C LYS A 257 4.94 -2.81 10.97
N ASP A 258 6.25 -3.07 11.11
CA ASP A 258 6.99 -2.78 12.33
C ASP A 258 7.26 -1.27 12.50
N GLU A 259 7.37 -0.53 11.39
CA GLU A 259 7.51 0.93 11.38
C GLU A 259 6.16 1.59 11.68
N GLU A 260 5.09 1.07 11.06
CA GLU A 260 3.71 1.51 11.30
C GLU A 260 3.26 1.22 12.74
N ALA A 261 3.53 0.03 13.26
CA ALA A 261 3.27 -0.34 14.65
C ALA A 261 3.93 0.63 15.63
N LYS A 262 5.22 0.93 15.46
CA LYS A 262 5.96 1.90 16.30
C LYS A 262 5.37 3.31 16.18
N LYS A 263 4.98 3.72 14.97
CA LYS A 263 4.37 5.03 14.71
C LYS A 263 3.00 5.17 15.37
N PHE A 264 2.16 4.14 15.36
CA PHE A 264 0.86 4.17 16.04
C PHE A 264 1.02 4.05 17.57
N GLN A 265 1.95 3.21 18.03
CA GLN A 265 2.23 3.02 19.45
C GLN A 265 2.81 4.26 20.12
N SER A 266 3.61 5.09 19.42
CA SER A 266 4.07 6.39 19.95
C SER A 266 2.92 7.38 20.24
N HIS A 267 1.73 7.09 19.71
CA HIS A 267 0.48 7.80 19.95
C HIS A 267 -0.54 7.01 20.78
N ASN A 268 -0.11 5.92 21.45
CA ASN A 268 -0.92 5.00 22.25
C ASN A 268 -2.01 4.22 21.48
N ILE A 269 -1.85 4.08 20.17
CA ILE A 269 -2.75 3.29 19.30
C ILE A 269 -2.06 1.94 19.03
N HIS A 270 -2.62 0.86 19.57
CA HIS A 270 -2.10 -0.49 19.36
C HIS A 270 -2.86 -1.11 18.18
N PHE A 271 -2.27 -1.03 16.98
CA PHE A 271 -2.87 -1.59 15.77
C PHE A 271 -2.77 -3.13 15.77
N ASP A 272 -3.90 -3.82 15.64
CA ASP A 272 -3.92 -5.28 15.54
C ASP A 272 -3.60 -5.77 14.12
N PHE A 273 -2.34 -6.16 13.90
CA PHE A 273 -1.88 -6.77 12.64
C PHE A 273 -2.33 -8.23 12.47
N ASN A 274 -3.00 -8.85 13.45
CA ASN A 274 -3.58 -10.19 13.28
C ASN A 274 -4.67 -10.24 12.19
N ILE A 275 -5.20 -9.10 11.76
CA ILE A 275 -6.05 -9.00 10.57
C ILE A 275 -5.35 -9.53 9.29
N LEU A 276 -4.01 -9.47 9.21
CA LEU A 276 -3.26 -10.06 8.10
C LEU A 276 -3.32 -11.58 8.09
N VAL A 277 -3.40 -12.22 9.27
CA VAL A 277 -3.61 -13.67 9.39
C VAL A 277 -5.02 -14.01 8.96
N LYS A 278 -6.03 -13.28 9.46
CA LYS A 278 -7.44 -13.46 9.07
C LYS A 278 -7.69 -13.32 7.56
N ILE A 279 -6.98 -12.42 6.89
CA ILE A 279 -7.07 -12.29 5.41
C ILE A 279 -6.40 -13.48 4.71
N LYS A 280 -5.29 -14.02 5.23
CA LYS A 280 -4.66 -15.24 4.70
C LYS A 280 -5.58 -16.46 4.88
N GLU A 281 -6.22 -16.59 6.04
CA GLU A 281 -7.24 -17.63 6.33
C GLU A 281 -8.43 -17.52 5.36
N ALA A 282 -9.02 -16.32 5.20
CA ALA A 282 -10.14 -16.11 4.29
C ALA A 282 -9.77 -16.36 2.80
N LEU A 283 -8.51 -16.15 2.40
CA LEU A 283 -8.02 -16.55 1.07
C LEU A 283 -7.95 -18.08 0.92
N VAL A 284 -7.55 -18.81 1.96
CA VAL A 284 -7.58 -20.28 1.99
C VAL A 284 -9.03 -20.77 1.90
N ASP A 285 -9.98 -20.16 2.61
CA ASP A 285 -11.41 -20.49 2.53
C ASP A 285 -11.99 -20.31 1.11
N VAL A 286 -11.68 -19.20 0.45
CA VAL A 286 -12.08 -18.95 -0.95
C VAL A 286 -11.46 -19.98 -1.88
N SER A 287 -10.20 -20.37 -1.65
CA SER A 287 -9.52 -21.42 -2.40
C SER A 287 -10.17 -22.80 -2.21
N SER A 288 -10.44 -23.21 -0.97
CA SER A 288 -11.15 -24.45 -0.63
C SER A 288 -12.51 -24.51 -1.34
N SER A 289 -13.26 -23.41 -1.30
CA SER A 289 -14.57 -23.34 -1.94
C SER A 289 -14.50 -23.41 -3.48
N CYS A 290 -13.44 -22.87 -4.09
CA CYS A 290 -13.15 -23.08 -5.52
C CYS A 290 -12.80 -24.55 -5.84
N MET A 291 -12.06 -25.25 -4.97
CA MET A 291 -11.75 -26.69 -5.14
C MET A 291 -13.01 -27.56 -4.99
N GLU A 292 -13.87 -27.27 -4.02
CA GLU A 292 -15.18 -27.93 -3.86
C GLU A 292 -16.05 -27.77 -5.10
N LEU A 293 -16.14 -26.56 -5.66
CA LEU A 293 -16.88 -26.33 -6.91
C LEU A 293 -16.27 -27.12 -8.09
N ALA A 294 -14.95 -27.21 -8.17
CA ALA A 294 -14.26 -27.99 -9.20
C ALA A 294 -14.57 -29.49 -9.12
N LEU A 295 -14.52 -30.05 -7.91
CA LEU A 295 -14.90 -31.44 -7.64
C LEU A 295 -16.39 -31.68 -7.93
N LYS A 296 -17.26 -30.73 -7.59
CA LYS A 296 -18.71 -30.80 -7.86
C LYS A 296 -19.02 -30.78 -9.35
N GLU A 297 -18.56 -29.78 -10.10
CA GLU A 297 -18.79 -29.69 -11.56
C GLU A 297 -18.28 -30.96 -12.28
N ARG A 298 -17.18 -31.57 -11.79
CA ARG A 298 -16.65 -32.80 -12.36
C ARG A 298 -17.43 -34.07 -11.97
N ARG A 299 -17.99 -34.14 -10.75
CA ARG A 299 -18.91 -35.22 -10.34
C ARG A 299 -20.20 -35.16 -11.17
N GLU A 300 -20.74 -33.97 -11.40
CA GLU A 300 -21.92 -33.74 -12.25
C GLU A 300 -21.63 -34.10 -13.72
N ALA A 301 -20.48 -33.73 -14.26
CA ALA A 301 -20.05 -34.13 -15.61
C ALA A 301 -19.86 -35.65 -15.78
N LYS A 302 -19.48 -36.38 -14.71
CA LYS A 302 -19.42 -37.85 -14.67
C LYS A 302 -20.80 -38.51 -14.56
N ALA A 303 -21.80 -37.81 -14.03
CA ALA A 303 -23.15 -38.34 -13.76
C ALA A 303 -24.19 -38.02 -14.85
N GLY A 304 -23.87 -37.12 -15.79
CA GLY A 304 -24.75 -36.80 -16.92
C GLY A 304 -25.00 -38.01 -17.84
N PRO A 305 -26.16 -38.09 -18.53
CA PRO A 305 -26.48 -39.21 -19.39
C PRO A 305 -25.44 -39.35 -20.52
N ASN A 306 -24.97 -40.58 -20.70
CA ASN A 306 -23.84 -40.95 -21.57
C ASN A 306 -24.18 -40.91 -23.08
N ASP A 307 -25.15 -40.07 -23.47
CA ASP A 307 -25.85 -40.07 -24.76
C ASP A 307 -25.21 -39.08 -25.77
N GLN A 308 -23.97 -38.65 -25.50
CA GLN A 308 -23.19 -37.83 -26.41
C GLN A 308 -22.07 -38.65 -27.06
N THR A 309 -22.32 -39.04 -28.30
CA THR A 309 -21.34 -39.54 -29.30
C THR A 309 -19.90 -39.15 -28.98
N GLY A 310 -19.02 -40.14 -28.88
CA GLY A 310 -17.73 -40.09 -28.17
C GLY A 310 -16.72 -38.99 -28.57
N LEU A 311 -16.96 -38.27 -29.66
CA LEU A 311 -16.19 -37.09 -30.07
C LEU A 311 -16.41 -35.87 -29.13
N LYS A 312 -17.61 -35.70 -28.55
CA LYS A 312 -17.87 -34.60 -27.58
C LYS A 312 -17.43 -34.94 -26.16
N ALA A 313 -17.58 -36.20 -25.76
CA ALA A 313 -17.22 -36.68 -24.42
C ALA A 313 -15.74 -36.43 -24.10
N GLY A 314 -14.82 -36.77 -25.02
CA GLY A 314 -13.38 -36.52 -24.85
C GLY A 314 -13.04 -35.03 -24.69
N GLY A 315 -13.72 -34.16 -25.45
CA GLY A 315 -13.55 -32.70 -25.37
C GLY A 315 -13.99 -32.13 -24.01
N GLN A 316 -15.18 -32.50 -23.53
CA GLN A 316 -15.66 -32.06 -22.21
C GLN A 316 -14.77 -32.60 -21.08
N LYS A 317 -14.33 -33.85 -21.17
CA LYS A 317 -13.43 -34.49 -20.21
C LYS A 317 -12.08 -33.74 -20.08
N LYS A 318 -11.47 -33.36 -21.22
CA LYS A 318 -10.23 -32.57 -21.26
C LYS A 318 -10.41 -31.15 -20.68
N VAL A 319 -11.58 -30.53 -20.88
CA VAL A 319 -11.93 -29.24 -20.27
C VAL A 319 -12.08 -29.36 -18.75
N CYS A 320 -12.76 -30.39 -18.24
CA CYS A 320 -12.88 -30.64 -16.80
C CYS A 320 -11.51 -30.88 -16.15
N ALA A 321 -10.67 -31.75 -16.71
CA ALA A 321 -9.32 -32.00 -16.19
C ALA A 321 -8.45 -30.72 -16.14
N LYS A 322 -8.54 -29.89 -17.19
CA LYS A 322 -7.86 -28.58 -17.21
C LYS A 322 -8.37 -27.63 -16.13
N MET A 323 -9.67 -27.69 -15.79
CA MET A 323 -10.27 -26.86 -14.74
C MET A 323 -9.84 -27.31 -13.34
N LEU A 324 -9.82 -28.63 -13.06
CA LEU A 324 -9.29 -29.20 -11.83
C LEU A 324 -7.83 -28.78 -11.61
N TRP A 325 -7.01 -28.85 -12.67
CA TRP A 325 -5.62 -28.41 -12.62
C TRP A 325 -5.47 -26.91 -12.32
N ARG A 326 -6.31 -26.04 -12.91
CA ARG A 326 -6.31 -24.59 -12.56
C ARG A 326 -6.71 -24.35 -11.11
N ALA A 327 -7.73 -25.06 -10.59
CA ALA A 327 -8.12 -24.95 -9.19
C ALA A 327 -6.98 -25.38 -8.25
N PHE A 328 -6.28 -26.48 -8.57
CA PHE A 328 -5.09 -26.95 -7.83
C PHE A 328 -3.95 -25.94 -7.88
N GLN A 329 -3.65 -25.38 -9.06
CA GLN A 329 -2.64 -24.33 -9.23
C GLN A 329 -2.97 -23.06 -8.42
N PHE A 330 -4.25 -22.69 -8.34
CA PHE A 330 -4.68 -21.58 -7.51
C PHE A 330 -4.49 -21.88 -6.01
N ALA A 331 -4.93 -23.05 -5.55
CA ALA A 331 -4.76 -23.48 -4.16
C ALA A 331 -3.29 -23.51 -3.74
N PHE A 332 -2.40 -24.03 -4.59
CA PHE A 332 -0.96 -24.02 -4.32
C PHE A 332 -0.37 -22.60 -4.20
N LYS A 333 -0.83 -21.63 -5.01
CA LYS A 333 -0.43 -20.22 -4.90
C LYS A 333 -0.89 -19.60 -3.57
N VAL A 334 -2.11 -19.93 -3.14
CA VAL A 334 -2.69 -19.43 -1.88
C VAL A 334 -1.96 -20.05 -0.68
N TYR A 335 -1.78 -21.37 -0.64
CA TYR A 335 -0.97 -22.07 0.36
C TYR A 335 0.43 -21.46 0.52
N SER A 336 1.12 -21.25 -0.62
CA SER A 336 2.47 -20.66 -0.64
C SER A 336 2.53 -19.21 -0.13
N PHE A 337 1.41 -18.49 -0.20
CA PHE A 337 1.28 -17.11 0.28
C PHE A 337 0.84 -17.03 1.75
N ALA A 338 -0.08 -17.89 2.16
CA ALA A 338 -0.55 -17.99 3.54
C ALA A 338 0.53 -18.57 4.46
N GLY A 339 1.41 -19.42 3.94
CA GLY A 339 2.44 -20.15 4.71
C GLY A 339 1.91 -21.46 5.32
N GLY A 340 0.74 -21.92 4.88
CA GLY A 340 0.01 -23.06 5.41
C GLY A 340 -1.41 -23.11 4.86
N GLN A 341 -2.18 -24.11 5.28
CA GLN A 341 -3.61 -24.24 4.98
C GLN A 341 -4.29 -25.03 6.11
N ASP A 342 -5.63 -25.01 6.17
CA ASP A 342 -6.40 -25.74 7.17
C ASP A 342 -6.66 -27.21 6.75
N GLU A 343 -7.26 -28.00 7.65
CA GLU A 343 -7.53 -29.42 7.41
C GLU A 343 -8.55 -29.64 6.26
N ARG A 344 -9.50 -28.71 6.07
CA ARG A 344 -10.43 -28.71 4.93
C ARG A 344 -9.69 -28.52 3.61
N ALA A 345 -8.85 -27.48 3.49
CA ALA A 345 -8.03 -27.26 2.30
C ALA A 345 -7.09 -28.43 2.00
N ASP A 346 -6.49 -29.04 3.01
CA ASP A 346 -5.60 -30.20 2.84
C ASP A 346 -6.35 -31.42 2.30
N THR A 347 -7.53 -31.71 2.87
CA THR A 347 -8.41 -32.80 2.41
C THR A 347 -8.83 -32.59 0.95
N LEU A 348 -9.30 -31.39 0.61
CA LEU A 348 -9.72 -31.04 -0.74
C LEU A 348 -8.56 -31.08 -1.75
N THR A 349 -7.37 -30.64 -1.35
CA THR A 349 -6.17 -30.69 -2.19
C THR A 349 -5.80 -32.14 -2.53
N ARG A 350 -5.92 -33.06 -1.56
CA ARG A 350 -5.70 -34.51 -1.77
C ARG A 350 -6.78 -35.15 -2.63
N GLU A 351 -8.05 -34.80 -2.44
CA GLU A 351 -9.13 -35.27 -3.32
C GLU A 351 -8.93 -34.80 -4.76
N LEU A 352 -8.59 -33.52 -4.94
CA LEU A 352 -8.37 -32.91 -6.24
C LEU A 352 -7.17 -33.55 -6.97
N ALA A 353 -6.07 -33.83 -6.26
CA ALA A 353 -4.92 -34.54 -6.80
C ALA A 353 -5.28 -35.96 -7.28
N ARG A 354 -5.94 -36.76 -6.44
CA ARG A 354 -6.41 -38.12 -6.81
C ARG A 354 -7.35 -38.11 -8.01
N GLU A 355 -8.25 -37.14 -8.06
CA GLU A 355 -9.16 -36.96 -9.20
C GLU A 355 -8.39 -36.63 -10.50
N ILE A 356 -7.29 -35.88 -10.43
CA ILE A 356 -6.43 -35.60 -11.60
C ILE A 356 -5.60 -36.83 -12.00
N GLU A 357 -5.05 -37.58 -11.04
CA GLU A 357 -4.24 -38.80 -11.26
C GLU A 357 -5.04 -39.96 -11.86
N THR A 358 -6.28 -40.16 -11.42
CA THR A 358 -7.16 -41.25 -11.89
C THR A 358 -7.66 -41.07 -13.32
N ASP A 359 -7.38 -39.92 -13.94
CA ASP A 359 -7.90 -39.58 -15.26
C ASP A 359 -6.88 -38.74 -16.06
N PRO A 360 -5.71 -39.34 -16.35
CA PRO A 360 -4.59 -38.63 -16.96
C PRO A 360 -5.00 -38.04 -18.32
N MET A 361 -4.49 -36.85 -18.63
CA MET A 361 -4.57 -36.29 -19.97
C MET A 361 -3.75 -37.15 -20.95
N GLN A 362 -4.37 -38.20 -21.48
CA GLN A 362 -3.91 -38.82 -22.71
C GLN A 362 -4.21 -37.87 -23.88
N ASP A 363 -3.16 -37.48 -24.59
CA ASP A 363 -3.22 -36.66 -25.81
C ASP A 363 -3.53 -37.51 -27.05
#